data_AF-A0A860PKE3-F1
#
_entry.id   AF-A0A860PKE3-F1
#
_cell.length_a   1.000
_cell.length_b   1.000
_cell.length_c   1.000
_cell.angle_alpha   90.00
_cell.angle_beta   90.00
_cell.angle_gamma   90.00
#
_symmetry.space_group_name_H-M   'P 1'
#
loop_
_entity.id
_entity.type
_entity.pdbx_description
1 polymer ?
#
loop_
_entity_poly.entity_id
_entity_poly.type
_entity_poly.pdbx_seq_one_letter_code
_entity_poly.pdbx_strand_id
1 'polypeptide(L)' 'TVHAIEFSHDAARRLFCSRPANIIKMITVDGDSMAPTLCAGDQVFVDVSVRNFETDGIYIFIFGHTFHIKRLQ' A
#
# COMPACT_ATOMS: atom_id res chain seq x y z
N THR A 1 18.18 4.89 -12.72
CA THR A 1 17.51 5.04 -11.42
C THR A 1 16.25 5.84 -11.63
N VAL A 2 15.09 5.32 -11.26
CA VAL A 2 13.82 6.08 -11.36
C VAL A 2 13.73 6.94 -10.10
N HIS A 3 13.67 8.26 -10.28
CA HIS A 3 13.66 9.22 -9.17
C HIS A 3 12.26 9.72 -8.82
N ALA A 4 11.30 9.61 -9.74
CA ALA A 4 9.92 9.99 -9.53
C ALA A 4 9.00 9.20 -10.48
N ILE A 5 7.77 9.00 -10.04
CA ILE A 5 6.66 8.50 -10.86
C ILE A 5 5.58 9.57 -10.80
N GLU A 6 5.21 10.11 -11.95
CA GLU A 6 4.19 11.16 -12.07
C GLU A 6 2.93 10.59 -12.71
N PHE A 7 1.78 11.00 -12.20
CA PHE A 7 0.47 10.66 -12.74
C PHE A 7 -0.27 11.94 -13.12
N SER A 8 -1.02 11.90 -14.22
CA SER A 8 -1.97 12.99 -14.52
C SER A 8 -3.07 13.03 -13.47
N HIS A 9 -3.66 14.21 -13.26
CA HIS A 9 -4.68 14.40 -12.21
C HIS A 9 -5.89 13.48 -12.38
N ASP A 10 -6.33 13.30 -13.63
CA ASP A 10 -7.46 12.40 -13.94
C ASP A 10 -7.11 10.92 -13.72
N ALA A 11 -5.87 10.51 -14.07
CA ALA A 11 -5.42 9.15 -13.81
C ALA A 11 -5.27 8.87 -12.31
N ALA A 12 -4.68 9.80 -11.56
CA ALA A 12 -4.54 9.70 -10.11
C ALA A 12 -5.90 9.59 -9.42
N ARG A 13 -6.89 10.39 -9.84
CA ARG A 13 -8.26 10.31 -9.30
C ARG A 13 -8.93 8.97 -9.56
N ARG A 14 -8.72 8.39 -10.74
CA ARG A 14 -9.26 7.07 -11.10
C ARG A 14 -8.57 5.93 -10.33
N LEU A 15 -7.25 5.98 -10.21
CA LEU A 15 -6.45 4.94 -9.53
C LEU A 15 -6.64 4.97 -8.01
N PHE A 16 -6.69 6.17 -7.42
CA PHE A 16 -6.75 6.35 -5.97
C PHE A 16 -8.12 6.80 -5.48
N CYS A 17 -9.20 6.60 -6.25
CA CYS A 17 -10.57 6.94 -5.86
C CYS A 17 -10.74 8.36 -5.29
N SER A 18 -10.10 9.36 -5.91
CA SER A 18 -10.07 10.76 -5.47
C SER A 18 -9.52 11.00 -4.05
N ARG A 19 -8.73 10.07 -3.50
CA ARG A 19 -8.00 10.26 -2.24
C ARG A 19 -6.92 11.33 -2.42
N PRO A 20 -6.71 12.22 -1.44
CA PRO A 20 -5.67 13.23 -1.53
C PRO A 20 -4.27 12.58 -1.53
N ALA A 21 -3.34 13.13 -2.30
CA ALA A 21 -2.01 12.53 -2.48
C ALA A 21 -1.20 12.40 -1.16
N ASN A 22 -1.51 13.22 -0.16
CA ASN A 22 -0.81 13.20 1.13
C ASN A 22 -1.06 11.93 1.96
N ILE A 23 -2.18 11.23 1.75
CA ILE A 23 -2.54 10.00 2.48
C ILE A 23 -2.21 8.73 1.72
N ILE A 24 -1.81 8.82 0.45
CA ILE A 24 -1.33 7.67 -0.33
C ILE A 24 0.19 7.56 -0.15
N LYS A 25 0.68 6.37 0.21
CA LYS A 25 2.10 6.05 0.34
C LYS A 25 2.46 4.88 -0.56
N MET A 26 3.64 4.93 -1.17
CA MET A 26 4.17 3.82 -1.95
C MET A 26 5.17 3.06 -1.09
N ILE A 27 5.04 1.74 -1.05
CA ILE A 27 5.89 0.84 -0.26
C ILE A 27 6.35 -0.28 -1.16
N THR A 28 7.62 -0.67 -1.03
CA THR A 28 8.16 -1.87 -1.67
C THR A 28 7.91 -3.06 -0.75
N VAL A 29 7.29 -4.10 -1.29
CA VAL A 29 7.07 -5.36 -0.58
C VAL A 29 8.43 -6.03 -0.40
N ASP A 30 8.76 -6.32 0.86
CA ASP A 30 9.93 -7.10 1.24
C ASP A 30 9.47 -8.44 1.85
N GLY A 31 10.04 -9.53 1.34
CA GLY A 31 9.66 -10.89 1.69
C GLY A 31 8.51 -11.50 0.87
N ASP A 32 8.20 -12.76 1.17
CA ASP A 32 7.29 -13.65 0.43
C ASP A 32 6.03 -14.01 1.21
N SER A 33 5.82 -13.40 2.38
CA SER A 33 4.80 -13.82 3.34
C SER A 33 3.35 -13.57 2.90
N MET A 34 3.17 -12.91 1.76
CA MET A 34 1.89 -12.64 1.09
C MET A 34 1.86 -13.23 -0.32
N ALA A 35 2.83 -14.07 -0.70
CA ALA A 35 2.84 -14.76 -1.98
C ALA A 35 1.65 -15.74 -2.07
N PRO A 36 1.04 -15.91 -3.26
CA PRO A 36 1.38 -15.27 -4.53
C PRO A 36 0.73 -13.89 -4.75
N THR A 37 -0.04 -13.37 -3.78
CA THR A 37 -0.78 -12.12 -3.96
C THR A 37 0.13 -10.91 -4.03
N LEU A 38 1.17 -10.87 -3.21
CA LEU A 38 2.23 -9.85 -3.24
C LEU A 38 3.58 -10.54 -3.16
N CYS A 39 4.44 -10.26 -4.12
CA CYS A 39 5.78 -10.82 -4.21
C CYS A 39 6.82 -9.78 -3.81
N ALA A 40 7.98 -10.25 -3.35
CA ALA A 40 9.11 -9.38 -3.05
C ALA A 40 9.49 -8.54 -4.27
N GLY A 41 9.63 -7.22 -4.08
CA GLY A 41 9.92 -6.27 -5.15
C GLY A 41 8.70 -5.56 -5.73
N ASP A 42 7.48 -6.03 -5.45
CA ASP A 42 6.25 -5.34 -5.87
C ASP A 42 6.14 -3.96 -5.17
N GLN A 43 5.65 -2.96 -5.91
CA GLN A 43 5.34 -1.64 -5.36
C GLN A 43 3.84 -1.54 -5.12
N VAL A 44 3.46 -1.31 -3.86
CA VAL A 44 2.07 -1.17 -3.46
C VAL A 44 1.77 0.25 -3.01
N PHE A 45 0.57 0.73 -3.36
CA PHE A 45 0.04 1.99 -2.86
C PHE A 45 -0.88 1.71 -1.67
N VAL A 46 -0.66 2.44 -0.57
CA VAL A 46 -1.37 2.28 0.69
C VAL A 46 -2.08 3.56 1.04
N ASP A 47 -3.39 3.48 1.33
CA ASP A 47 -4.15 4.54 1.98
C ASP A 47 -3.93 4.50 3.50
N VAL A 48 -3.25 5.51 4.05
CA VAL A 48 -2.95 5.61 5.49
C VAL A 48 -4.03 6.32 6.32
N SER A 49 -5.17 6.66 5.70
CA SER A 49 -6.31 7.26 6.41
C SER A 49 -7.08 6.24 7.26
N VAL A 50 -7.01 4.96 6.92
CA VAL A 50 -7.63 3.88 7.69
C VAL A 50 -6.72 3.51 8.87
N ARG A 51 -7.24 3.65 10.10
CA ARG A 51 -6.47 3.40 11.34
C ARG A 51 -7.00 2.23 12.18
N ASN A 52 -8.08 1.60 11.73
CA ASN A 52 -8.70 0.46 12.40
C ASN A 52 -8.84 -0.70 11.40
N PHE A 53 -8.85 -1.93 11.93
CA PHE A 53 -9.18 -3.12 11.14
C PHE A 53 -10.70 -3.29 11.17
N GLU A 54 -11.35 -3.24 10.01
CA GLU A 54 -12.82 -3.29 9.93
C GLU A 54 -13.34 -4.64 9.45
N THR A 55 -12.68 -5.26 8.45
CA THR A 55 -13.16 -6.48 7.79
C THR A 55 -12.01 -7.32 7.22
N ASP A 56 -12.33 -8.39 6.47
CA ASP A 56 -11.36 -9.09 5.62
C ASP A 56 -10.70 -8.10 4.66
N GLY A 57 -9.38 -8.07 4.68
CA GLY A 57 -8.60 -7.12 3.91
C GLY A 57 -7.11 -7.31 4.08
N ILE A 58 -6.35 -6.75 3.14
CA ILE A 58 -4.90 -6.67 3.25
C ILE A 58 -4.57 -5.35 3.94
N TYR A 59 -3.89 -5.44 5.06
CA TYR A 59 -3.50 -4.30 5.87
C TYR A 59 -1.98 -4.23 5.99
N ILE A 60 -1.49 -3.00 6.16
CA ILE A 60 -0.16 -2.75 6.67
C ILE A 60 -0.24 -2.28 8.12
N PHE A 61 0.60 -2.84 8.97
CA PHE A 61 0.72 -2.40 10.36
C PHE A 61 2.15 -2.55 10.85
N ILE A 62 2.45 -1.85 11.94
CA ILE A 62 3.73 -1.97 12.64
C ILE A 62 3.53 -2.96 13.77
N PHE A 63 4.40 -3.96 13.84
CA PHE A 63 4.46 -4.89 14.97
C PHE A 63 5.91 -4.98 15.43
N GLY A 64 6.14 -4.67 16.72
CA GLY A 64 7.50 -4.43 17.22
C GLY A 64 8.11 -3.20 16.53
N HIS A 65 9.17 -3.42 15.74
CA HIS A 65 9.91 -2.38 15.01
C HIS A 65 9.89 -2.57 13.49
N THR A 66 9.01 -3.44 12.98
CA THR A 66 8.95 -3.83 11.57
C THR A 66 7.57 -3.58 10.97
N PHE A 67 7.55 -3.23 9.68
CA PHE A 67 6.32 -3.14 8.90
C PHE A 67 5.92 -4.54 8.43
N HIS A 68 4.65 -4.87 8.56
CA HIS A 68 4.08 -6.12 8.09
C HIS A 68 2.89 -5.83 7.18
N ILE A 69 2.87 -6.52 6.04
CA ILE A 69 1.69 -6.59 5.17
C ILE A 69 1.07 -7.96 5.38
N LYS A 70 -0.20 -8.00 5.80
CA LYS A 70 -0.94 -9.25 6.04
C LYS A 70 -2.38 -9.14 5.59
N ARG A 71 -2.95 -10.26 5.14
CA ARG A 71 -4.39 -10.42 5.07
C ARG A 71 -4.92 -10.77 6.46
N LEU A 72 -5.84 -9.98 6.96
CA LEU A 72 -6.54 -10.24 8.22
C LEU A 72 -7.97 -10.68 7.88
N GLN A 73 -8.47 -11.69 8.59
CA GLN A 73 -9.82 -12.24 8.47
C GLN A 73 -10.55 -12.13 9.80
#